data_AF-A0A951W0S3-F1
#
_entry.id   AF-A0A951W0S3-F1
#
_cell.length_a   1.000
_cell.length_b   1.000
_cell.length_c   1.000
_cell.angle_alpha   90.00
_cell.angle_beta   90.00
_cell.angle_gamma   90.00
#
_symmetry.space_group_name_H-M   'P 1'
#
loop_
_entity.id
_entity.type
_entity.pdbx_description
1 polymer ?
#
loop_
_entity_poly.entity_id
_entity_poly.type
_entity_poly.pdbx_seq_one_letter_code
_entity_poly.pdbx_strand_id
1 'polypeptide(L)'
;MSLNRILILIFCLSSYSVSSAPISRHLPRPYYPQKPTGELRLNYYYDRTGKWVKFSDWIPFKQKKFVPIFFEDFYSLYGLPHSYKPSDVKESIFFLYASLSSKFRHPQKSLCKIETEDQFHKYRLLMFMETNLLIMRMYLRLGSLYDKRQLYFHDLDMADDLEVSFLIARTYYTEAEIYWNYAKQYAEQANQYQFELDLPTIETHRFEIVSGDLDFKRIIDRHLNRIEAKLDTTAEFLDEQGRPRPIKKKMLDDVSSLYNESFPTDPLSKPKLNPHWLNNNKPLFNDSKDLFAPLDEPLPEFKN
;
A
#
# COMPACT_ATOMS: atom_id res chain seq x y z
N MET A 1 -60.70 -21.05 -55.91
CA MET A 1 -60.22 -22.38 -55.46
C MET A 1 -58.71 -22.35 -55.61
N SER A 2 -57.85 -22.70 -54.66
CA SER A 2 -57.85 -22.96 -53.22
C SER A 2 -56.37 -23.32 -52.92
N LEU A 3 -55.71 -22.68 -51.95
CA LEU A 3 -55.12 -23.32 -50.74
C LEU A 3 -54.13 -24.48 -51.03
N ASN A 4 -52.89 -24.57 -50.55
CA ASN A 4 -52.31 -24.31 -49.22
C ASN A 4 -50.76 -24.39 -49.35
N ARG A 5 -49.99 -23.44 -48.82
CA ARG A 5 -49.27 -23.51 -47.52
C ARG A 5 -48.52 -24.81 -47.24
N ILE A 6 -47.19 -24.75 -47.21
CA ILE A 6 -46.35 -25.26 -46.11
C ILE A 6 -45.14 -24.33 -45.98
N LEU A 7 -44.97 -23.82 -44.76
CA LEU A 7 -44.01 -22.85 -44.29
C LEU A 7 -43.12 -23.61 -43.29
N ILE A 8 -41.84 -23.77 -43.58
CA ILE A 8 -40.86 -24.28 -42.60
C ILE A 8 -39.86 -23.16 -42.36
N LEU A 9 -40.12 -22.46 -41.25
CA LEU A 9 -39.36 -21.36 -40.71
C LEU A 9 -38.45 -21.96 -39.64
N ILE A 10 -37.18 -22.25 -39.99
CA ILE A 10 -36.19 -22.69 -39.01
C ILE A 10 -35.72 -21.45 -38.25
N PHE A 11 -36.30 -21.27 -37.06
CA PHE A 11 -35.81 -20.38 -36.02
C PHE A 11 -34.43 -20.86 -35.56
N CYS A 12 -33.36 -20.28 -36.11
CA CYS A 12 -32.09 -20.22 -35.39
C CYS A 12 -32.24 -19.14 -34.32
N LEU A 13 -32.71 -19.56 -33.14
CA LEU A 13 -32.50 -18.81 -31.91
C LEU A 13 -30.98 -18.75 -31.68
N SER A 14 -30.36 -17.65 -32.11
CA SER A 14 -29.07 -17.24 -31.59
C SER A 14 -29.26 -17.05 -30.09
N SER A 15 -28.88 -18.06 -29.32
CA SER A 15 -28.60 -17.93 -27.89
C SER A 15 -27.59 -16.79 -27.75
N TYR A 16 -28.07 -15.64 -27.28
CA TYR A 16 -27.21 -14.64 -26.67
C TYR A 16 -26.54 -15.30 -25.49
N SER A 17 -25.37 -15.89 -25.71
CA SER A 17 -24.39 -16.08 -24.66
C SER A 17 -24.07 -14.68 -24.16
N VAL A 18 -24.67 -14.33 -23.02
CA VAL A 18 -24.25 -13.20 -22.20
C VAL A 18 -22.83 -13.53 -21.79
N SER A 19 -21.87 -13.12 -22.62
CA SER A 19 -20.49 -12.97 -22.19
C SER A 19 -20.53 -11.88 -21.14
N SER A 20 -20.66 -12.27 -19.87
CA SER A 20 -20.35 -11.40 -18.75
C SER A 20 -18.93 -10.92 -19.01
N ALA A 21 -18.78 -9.65 -19.42
CA ALA A 21 -17.48 -9.05 -19.55
C ALA A 21 -16.72 -9.27 -18.25
N PRO A 22 -15.43 -9.66 -18.28
CA PRO A 22 -14.66 -9.79 -17.07
C PRO A 22 -14.71 -8.43 -16.36
N ILE A 23 -15.31 -8.40 -15.18
CA ILE A 23 -15.21 -7.25 -14.28
C ILE A 23 -13.70 -7.06 -14.07
N SER A 24 -13.24 -5.89 -14.51
CA SER A 24 -11.84 -5.62 -14.85
C SER A 24 -10.84 -6.15 -13.83
N ARG A 25 -9.91 -7.01 -14.27
CA ARG A 25 -8.67 -7.38 -13.55
C ARG A 25 -7.75 -6.19 -13.27
N HIS A 26 -8.11 -5.01 -13.79
CA HIS A 26 -7.40 -3.77 -13.64
C HIS A 26 -8.29 -2.76 -12.93
N LEU A 27 -7.85 -2.28 -11.77
CA LEU A 27 -8.40 -1.06 -11.20
C LEU A 27 -8.11 0.10 -12.18
N PRO A 28 -9.05 1.03 -12.41
CA PRO A 28 -8.77 2.20 -13.23
C PRO A 28 -7.55 2.93 -12.67
N ARG A 29 -6.60 3.31 -13.53
CA ARG A 29 -5.46 4.15 -13.11
C ARG A 29 -5.86 5.62 -13.19
N PRO A 30 -5.85 6.37 -12.07
CA PRO A 30 -5.58 5.95 -10.69
C PRO A 30 -6.86 5.56 -9.93
N TYR A 31 -6.77 4.54 -9.06
CA TYR A 31 -7.90 4.05 -8.26
C TYR A 31 -8.26 5.04 -7.13
N TYR A 32 -7.25 5.80 -6.67
CA TYR A 32 -7.39 6.94 -5.78
C TYR A 32 -7.08 8.23 -6.54
N PRO A 33 -7.70 9.37 -6.19
CA PRO A 33 -7.39 10.63 -6.84
C PRO A 33 -5.91 11.00 -6.62
N GLN A 34 -5.12 11.07 -7.70
CA GLN A 34 -3.70 11.46 -7.68
C GLN A 34 -3.49 12.90 -7.20
N LYS A 35 -4.53 13.73 -7.28
CA LYS A 35 -4.57 15.07 -6.71
C LYS A 35 -5.77 15.14 -5.77
N PRO A 36 -5.61 15.60 -4.51
CA PRO A 36 -6.77 15.90 -3.68
C PRO A 36 -7.54 17.05 -4.35
N THR A 37 -8.58 16.74 -5.11
CA THR A 37 -9.55 17.72 -5.59
C THR A 37 -10.58 17.92 -4.48
N GLY A 38 -10.20 18.69 -3.47
CA GLY A 38 -11.03 19.05 -2.34
C GLY A 38 -10.24 19.92 -1.35
N GLU A 39 -10.89 20.93 -0.77
CA GLU A 39 -10.34 21.60 0.41
C GLU A 39 -10.27 20.60 1.57
N LEU A 40 -9.11 20.51 2.22
CA LEU A 40 -8.99 19.93 3.55
C LEU A 40 -9.95 20.70 4.49
N ARG A 41 -11.16 20.19 4.70
CA ARG A 41 -12.08 20.77 5.69
C ARG A 41 -11.60 20.40 7.09
N LEU A 42 -10.65 21.19 7.60
CA LEU A 42 -10.13 21.14 8.97
C LEU A 42 -11.11 21.69 10.03
N ASN A 43 -12.38 21.91 9.69
CA ASN A 43 -13.26 22.70 10.53
C ASN A 43 -14.24 21.79 11.31
N TYR A 44 -13.87 21.49 12.55
CA TYR A 44 -14.86 21.51 13.63
C TYR A 44 -15.51 22.90 13.63
N TYR A 45 -16.83 22.94 13.61
CA TYR A 45 -17.63 24.15 13.63
C TYR A 45 -17.31 24.96 14.89
N TYR A 46 -16.93 26.23 14.72
CA TYR A 46 -16.96 27.23 15.78
C TYR A 46 -17.81 28.40 15.34
N ASP A 47 -18.84 28.67 16.13
CA ASP A 47 -19.63 29.89 16.07
C ASP A 47 -18.71 31.10 16.22
N ARG A 48 -18.66 31.96 15.19
CA ARG A 48 -17.88 33.20 15.17
C ARG A 48 -18.43 34.29 16.11
N THR A 49 -19.49 34.00 16.86
CA THR A 49 -20.24 34.96 17.68
C THR A 49 -19.76 35.05 19.14
N GLY A 50 -18.74 34.27 19.54
CA GLY A 50 -17.87 34.57 20.68
C GLY A 50 -18.48 34.59 22.08
N LYS A 51 -19.77 34.26 22.25
CA LYS A 51 -20.46 34.39 23.55
C LYS A 51 -20.39 33.13 24.43
N TRP A 52 -20.06 31.97 23.86
CA TRP A 52 -20.07 30.67 24.54
C TRP A 52 -18.91 29.75 24.13
N VAL A 53 -17.69 30.28 24.18
CA VAL A 53 -16.48 29.49 23.90
C VAL A 53 -15.92 28.99 25.23
N LYS A 54 -15.64 27.67 25.35
CA LYS A 54 -15.03 27.08 26.55
C LYS A 54 -13.66 27.75 26.78
N PHE A 55 -13.27 27.96 28.04
CA PHE A 55 -12.00 28.65 28.37
C PHE A 55 -10.76 28.04 27.71
N SER A 56 -10.75 26.73 27.43
CA SER A 56 -9.70 26.03 26.68
C SER A 56 -9.47 26.59 25.26
N ASP A 57 -10.52 27.11 24.66
CA ASP A 57 -10.53 27.61 23.27
C ASP A 57 -10.24 29.12 23.22
N TRP A 58 -10.23 29.81 24.37
CA TRP A 58 -9.85 31.23 24.51
C TRP A 58 -8.33 31.42 24.69
N ILE A 59 -7.57 30.34 24.86
CA ILE A 59 -6.11 30.40 24.75
C ILE A 59 -5.81 30.89 23.33
N PRO A 60 -5.13 32.04 23.14
CA PRO A 60 -4.82 32.50 21.80
C PRO A 60 -3.96 31.42 21.14
N PHE A 61 -4.55 30.66 20.21
CA PHE A 61 -3.88 29.69 19.35
C PHE A 61 -2.95 30.43 18.38
N LYS A 62 -1.98 31.17 18.88
CA LYS A 62 -0.68 31.29 18.24
C LYS A 62 0.18 30.09 18.67
N GLN A 63 -0.37 28.87 18.51
CA GLN A 63 0.51 27.79 18.11
C GLN A 63 1.08 28.27 16.78
N LYS A 64 2.38 28.59 16.71
CA LYS A 64 3.02 28.83 15.41
C LYS A 64 2.76 27.57 14.60
N LYS A 65 1.78 27.59 13.70
CA LYS A 65 1.60 26.55 12.70
C LYS A 65 2.89 26.58 11.90
N PHE A 66 3.77 25.63 12.16
CA PHE A 66 4.99 25.51 11.41
C PHE A 66 4.56 25.11 10.00
N VAL A 67 4.64 26.06 9.07
CA VAL A 67 4.37 25.81 7.67
C VAL A 67 5.73 25.49 7.05
N PRO A 68 5.98 24.26 6.60
CA PRO A 68 7.23 23.93 5.93
C PRO A 68 7.34 24.73 4.63
N ILE A 69 8.48 25.38 4.41
CA ILE A 69 8.73 26.20 3.21
C ILE A 69 9.82 25.56 2.37
N PHE A 70 10.88 25.08 3.02
CA PHE A 70 12.04 24.50 2.37
C PHE A 70 12.03 22.98 2.42
N PHE A 71 12.79 22.35 1.52
CA PHE A 71 12.96 20.91 1.45
C PHE A 71 13.30 20.29 2.81
N GLU A 72 14.25 20.88 3.52
CA GLU A 72 14.73 20.42 4.82
C GLU A 72 13.64 20.48 5.91
N ASP A 73 12.70 21.42 5.80
CA ASP A 73 11.57 21.53 6.74
C ASP A 73 10.65 20.31 6.61
N PHE A 74 10.32 19.95 5.37
CA PHE A 74 9.50 18.77 5.09
C PHE A 74 10.21 17.49 5.52
N TYR A 75 11.51 17.36 5.21
CA TYR A 75 12.29 16.20 5.61
C TYR A 75 12.33 16.03 7.14
N SER A 76 12.60 17.11 7.88
CA SER A 76 12.63 17.08 9.34
C SER A 76 11.28 16.70 9.96
N LEU A 77 10.18 17.20 9.40
CA LEU A 77 8.84 16.96 9.92
C LEU A 77 8.23 15.62 9.50
N TYR A 78 8.51 15.13 8.30
CA TYR A 78 7.80 13.96 7.74
C TYR A 78 8.73 12.79 7.44
N GLY A 79 10.04 12.96 7.60
CA GLY A 79 11.01 11.88 7.39
C GLY A 79 11.12 10.88 8.54
N LEU A 80 10.66 11.25 9.74
CA LEU A 80 10.60 10.37 10.92
C LEU A 80 9.17 9.86 11.13
N PRO A 81 8.96 8.58 11.46
CA PRO A 81 7.63 8.04 11.67
C PRO A 81 7.01 8.61 12.96
N HIS A 82 6.01 9.49 12.81
CA HIS A 82 5.27 10.07 13.94
C HIS A 82 4.28 9.07 14.56
N SER A 83 3.82 8.08 13.78
CA SER A 83 2.84 7.06 14.19
C SER A 83 2.67 6.02 13.08
N TYR A 84 2.26 4.80 13.42
CA TYR A 84 2.06 3.69 12.46
C TYR A 84 0.68 3.69 11.79
N LYS A 85 -0.13 4.74 11.96
CA LYS A 85 -1.48 4.81 11.38
C LYS A 85 -1.42 5.07 9.87
N PRO A 86 -2.32 4.47 9.07
CA PRO A 86 -2.32 4.63 7.62
C PRO A 86 -2.61 6.07 7.17
N SER A 87 -3.38 6.86 7.95
CA SER A 87 -3.61 8.28 7.70
C SER A 87 -2.31 9.08 7.72
N ASP A 88 -1.52 8.88 8.78
CA ASP A 88 -0.32 9.64 9.08
C ASP A 88 0.78 9.29 8.07
N VAL A 89 0.85 8.02 7.66
CA VAL A 89 1.75 7.56 6.59
C VAL A 89 1.38 8.22 5.25
N LYS A 90 0.09 8.27 4.89
CA LYS A 90 -0.37 8.91 3.65
C LYS A 90 -0.10 10.42 3.66
N GLU A 91 -0.32 11.07 4.79
CA GLU A 91 0.00 12.49 4.98
C GLU A 91 1.50 12.73 4.80
N SER A 92 2.34 11.89 5.41
CA SER A 92 3.80 11.99 5.28
C SER A 92 4.25 11.79 3.83
N ILE A 93 3.71 10.80 3.11
CA ILE A 93 3.98 10.60 1.68
C ILE A 93 3.60 11.86 0.89
N PHE A 94 2.44 12.45 1.15
CA PHE A 94 1.98 13.65 0.46
C PHE A 94 2.95 14.84 0.64
N PHE A 95 3.40 15.07 1.87
CA PHE A 95 4.30 16.18 2.18
C PHE A 95 5.74 15.94 1.72
N LEU A 96 6.26 14.71 1.80
CA LEU A 96 7.56 14.37 1.23
C LEU A 96 7.53 14.46 -0.30
N TYR A 97 6.42 14.06 -0.95
CA TYR A 97 6.27 14.28 -2.38
C TYR A 97 6.25 15.77 -2.74
N ALA A 98 5.56 16.59 -1.95
CA ALA A 98 5.59 18.04 -2.11
C ALA A 98 7.01 18.63 -1.93
N SER A 99 7.81 18.05 -1.03
CA SER A 99 9.18 18.51 -0.78
C SER A 99 10.06 18.36 -2.01
N LEU A 100 9.88 17.32 -2.83
CA LEU A 100 10.63 17.12 -4.08
C LEU A 100 10.51 18.31 -5.05
N SER A 101 9.41 19.07 -4.98
CA SER A 101 9.19 20.29 -5.78
C SER A 101 9.61 21.58 -5.08
N SER A 102 9.95 21.51 -3.80
CA SER A 102 10.27 22.67 -2.97
C SER A 102 11.71 23.13 -3.16
N LYS A 103 11.99 24.36 -2.71
CA LYS A 103 13.34 24.94 -2.77
C LYS A 103 14.16 24.45 -1.57
N PHE A 104 15.44 24.21 -1.79
CA PHE A 104 16.38 24.00 -0.69
C PHE A 104 16.66 25.29 0.07
N ARG A 105 17.05 25.16 1.34
CA ARG A 105 17.57 26.30 2.11
C ARG A 105 18.87 26.82 1.48
N HIS A 106 19.22 28.05 1.85
CA HIS A 106 20.54 28.59 1.55
C HIS A 106 21.64 27.68 2.14
N PRO A 107 22.79 27.46 1.47
CA PRO A 107 23.86 26.57 1.95
C PRO A 107 24.37 26.86 3.37
N GLN A 108 24.26 28.11 3.83
CA GLN A 108 24.60 28.48 5.21
C GLN A 108 23.66 27.88 6.27
N LYS A 109 22.45 27.47 5.86
CA LYS A 109 21.38 26.92 6.72
C LYS A 109 21.02 25.47 6.35
N SER A 110 21.88 24.78 5.61
CA SER A 110 21.76 23.34 5.35
C SER A 110 21.92 22.53 6.64
N LEU A 111 21.61 21.23 6.57
CA LEU A 111 21.71 20.33 7.72
C LEU A 111 23.16 20.03 8.13
N CYS A 112 24.11 20.11 7.18
CA CYS A 112 25.54 19.98 7.43
C CYS A 112 26.28 21.26 7.00
N LYS A 113 27.55 21.40 7.40
CA LYS A 113 28.41 22.49 6.93
C LYS A 113 28.73 22.29 5.45
N ILE A 114 28.58 23.36 4.65
CA ILE A 114 28.84 23.36 3.21
C ILE A 114 29.74 24.55 2.89
N GLU A 115 30.88 24.27 2.29
CA GLU A 115 31.91 25.26 1.95
C GLU A 115 32.02 25.47 0.44
N THR A 116 31.79 24.43 -0.37
CA THR A 116 31.93 24.46 -1.83
C THR A 116 30.62 24.19 -2.57
N GLU A 117 30.54 24.61 -3.84
CA GLU A 117 29.37 24.37 -4.69
C GLU A 117 29.14 22.88 -4.95
N ASP A 118 30.22 22.11 -5.13
CA ASP A 118 30.16 20.65 -5.31
C ASP A 118 29.57 19.95 -4.08
N GLN A 119 29.96 20.39 -2.88
CA GLN A 119 29.35 19.90 -1.63
C GLN A 119 27.85 20.20 -1.58
N PHE A 120 27.44 21.40 -2.03
CA PHE A 120 26.02 21.74 -2.09
C PHE A 120 25.25 20.91 -3.11
N HIS A 121 25.86 20.62 -4.26
CA HIS A 121 25.25 19.75 -5.26
C HIS A 121 25.09 18.32 -4.72
N LYS A 122 26.15 17.73 -4.16
CA LYS A 122 26.10 16.40 -3.54
C LYS A 122 25.06 16.34 -2.43
N TYR A 123 24.99 17.36 -1.57
CA TYR A 123 23.99 17.49 -0.52
C TYR A 123 22.56 17.38 -1.05
N ARG A 124 22.24 18.11 -2.13
CA ARG A 124 20.91 18.03 -2.75
C ARG A 124 20.61 16.63 -3.27
N LEU A 125 21.56 15.99 -3.95
CA LEU A 125 21.40 14.62 -4.44
C LEU A 125 21.12 13.63 -3.29
N LEU A 126 21.87 13.73 -2.19
CA LEU A 126 21.67 12.90 -0.99
C LEU A 126 20.28 13.13 -0.37
N MET A 127 19.82 14.38 -0.29
CA MET A 127 18.50 14.70 0.25
C MET A 127 17.36 14.19 -0.65
N PHE A 128 17.53 14.24 -1.98
CA PHE A 128 16.61 13.65 -2.94
C PHE A 128 16.59 12.12 -2.82
N MET A 129 17.75 11.48 -2.74
CA MET A 129 17.87 10.04 -2.52
C MET A 129 17.14 9.62 -1.24
N GLU A 130 17.46 10.24 -0.10
CA GLU A 130 16.89 9.86 1.20
C GLU A 130 15.37 10.05 1.23
N THR A 131 14.87 11.17 0.70
CA THR A 131 13.43 11.43 0.65
C THR A 131 12.69 10.39 -0.20
N ASN A 132 13.25 10.03 -1.37
CA ASN A 132 12.67 8.97 -2.20
C ASN A 132 12.72 7.61 -1.49
N LEU A 133 13.80 7.31 -0.77
CA LEU A 133 13.93 6.09 0.03
C LEU A 133 12.85 6.02 1.13
N LEU A 134 12.59 7.14 1.80
CA LEU A 134 11.55 7.23 2.83
C LEU A 134 10.14 7.06 2.25
N ILE A 135 9.83 7.71 1.13
CA ILE A 135 8.55 7.55 0.42
C ILE A 135 8.34 6.08 0.04
N MET A 136 9.37 5.43 -0.53
CA MET A 136 9.33 4.00 -0.86
C MET A 136 9.04 3.13 0.37
N ARG A 137 9.74 3.34 1.49
CA ARG A 137 9.51 2.61 2.75
C ARG A 137 8.07 2.79 3.26
N MET A 138 7.51 3.98 3.11
CA MET A 138 6.11 4.26 3.48
C MET A 138 5.11 3.55 2.57
N TYR A 139 5.37 3.46 1.26
CA TYR A 139 4.54 2.67 0.35
C TYR A 139 4.62 1.17 0.64
N LEU A 140 5.81 0.63 0.92
CA LEU A 140 5.97 -0.75 1.39
C LEU A 140 5.14 -1.00 2.66
N ARG A 141 5.17 -0.05 3.60
CA ARG A 141 4.36 -0.13 4.81
C ARG A 141 2.87 -0.16 4.49
N LEU A 142 2.37 0.72 3.62
CA LEU A 142 0.97 0.70 3.20
C LEU A 142 0.59 -0.62 2.53
N GLY A 143 1.43 -1.14 1.62
CA GLY A 143 1.21 -2.44 0.98
C GLY A 143 1.07 -3.57 2.01
N SER A 144 1.94 -3.58 3.02
CA SER A 144 1.92 -4.60 4.09
C SER A 144 0.64 -4.60 4.94
N LEU A 145 -0.12 -3.51 4.97
CA LEU A 145 -1.39 -3.44 5.70
C LEU A 145 -2.52 -4.18 4.97
N TYR A 146 -2.45 -4.22 3.64
CA TYR A 146 -3.44 -4.85 2.78
C TYR A 146 -2.98 -6.25 2.29
N ASP A 147 -1.70 -6.58 2.46
CA ASP A 147 -1.13 -7.89 2.21
C ASP A 147 -1.28 -8.80 3.42
N LYS A 148 -2.28 -9.67 3.38
CA LYS A 148 -2.43 -10.74 4.38
C LYS A 148 -1.27 -11.72 4.25
N ARG A 149 -0.45 -11.85 5.30
CA ARG A 149 0.78 -12.68 5.33
C ARG A 149 0.55 -14.09 4.75
N GLN A 150 -0.27 -14.88 5.41
CA GLN A 150 -0.60 -16.25 5.03
C GLN A 150 -2.07 -16.33 4.59
N LEU A 151 -2.31 -16.96 3.44
CA LEU A 151 -3.65 -17.28 2.96
C LEU A 151 -3.97 -18.73 3.30
N TYR A 152 -5.02 -18.95 4.08
CA TYR A 152 -5.55 -20.27 4.42
C TYR A 152 -6.80 -20.58 3.60
N PHE A 153 -7.16 -21.86 3.51
CA PHE A 153 -8.36 -22.30 2.78
C PHE A 153 -9.67 -21.68 3.32
N HIS A 154 -9.77 -21.41 4.64
CA HIS A 154 -10.96 -20.79 5.24
C HIS A 154 -11.02 -19.29 4.98
N ASP A 155 -9.89 -18.67 4.63
CA ASP A 155 -9.86 -17.26 4.24
C ASP A 155 -10.51 -17.06 2.88
N LEU A 156 -10.49 -18.10 2.05
CA LEU A 156 -11.17 -18.09 0.77
C LEU A 156 -12.67 -17.87 0.94
N ASP A 157 -13.28 -18.07 2.12
CA ASP A 157 -14.67 -17.69 2.39
C ASP A 157 -14.92 -16.18 2.14
N MET A 158 -13.88 -15.35 2.28
CA MET A 158 -13.88 -13.89 2.07
C MET A 158 -13.09 -13.47 0.82
N ALA A 159 -12.96 -14.34 -0.19
CA ALA A 159 -12.07 -14.08 -1.33
C ALA A 159 -12.40 -12.79 -2.11
N ASP A 160 -13.68 -12.37 -2.16
CA ASP A 160 -14.07 -11.10 -2.79
C ASP A 160 -13.34 -9.89 -2.17
N ASP A 161 -13.29 -9.83 -0.84
CA ASP A 161 -12.64 -8.72 -0.13
C ASP A 161 -11.11 -8.85 -0.14
N LEU A 162 -10.62 -10.09 -0.10
CA LEU A 162 -9.20 -10.37 -0.21
C LEU A 162 -8.64 -9.99 -1.59
N GLU A 163 -9.36 -10.28 -2.68
CA GLU A 163 -8.96 -9.88 -4.03
C GLU A 163 -8.79 -8.35 -4.11
N VAL A 164 -9.76 -7.58 -3.60
CA VAL A 164 -9.67 -6.12 -3.53
C VAL A 164 -8.48 -5.66 -2.68
N SER A 165 -8.27 -6.28 -1.51
CA SER A 165 -7.14 -5.97 -0.64
C SER A 165 -5.80 -6.23 -1.31
N PHE A 166 -5.64 -7.38 -1.99
CA PHE A 166 -4.43 -7.74 -2.70
C PHE A 166 -4.18 -6.84 -3.91
N LEU A 167 -5.22 -6.41 -4.63
CA LEU A 167 -5.10 -5.42 -5.69
C LEU A 167 -4.59 -4.07 -5.15
N ILE A 168 -5.10 -3.62 -3.99
CA ILE A 168 -4.60 -2.40 -3.32
C ILE A 168 -3.13 -2.58 -2.92
N ALA A 169 -2.77 -3.70 -2.30
CA ALA A 169 -1.39 -3.98 -1.91
C ALA A 169 -0.44 -3.99 -3.13
N ARG A 170 -0.87 -4.60 -4.25
CA ARG A 170 -0.14 -4.57 -5.53
C ARG A 170 0.16 -3.15 -5.96
N THR A 171 -0.85 -2.26 -5.94
CA THR A 171 -0.64 -0.86 -6.35
C THR A 171 0.42 -0.17 -5.50
N TYR A 172 0.40 -0.35 -4.18
CA TYR A 172 1.39 0.26 -3.30
C TYR A 172 2.80 -0.27 -3.53
N TYR A 173 2.97 -1.58 -3.74
CA TYR A 173 4.29 -2.14 -4.06
C TYR A 173 4.80 -1.67 -5.42
N THR A 174 3.92 -1.53 -6.43
CA THR A 174 4.33 -0.96 -7.73
C THR A 174 4.73 0.51 -7.62
N GLU A 175 4.05 1.31 -6.79
CA GLU A 175 4.44 2.70 -6.54
C GLU A 175 5.78 2.77 -5.78
N ALA A 176 6.00 1.89 -4.80
CA ALA A 176 7.26 1.80 -4.07
C ALA A 176 8.46 1.58 -5.00
N GLU A 177 8.30 0.76 -6.03
CA GLU A 177 9.35 0.47 -7.02
C GLU A 177 9.82 1.73 -7.77
N ILE A 178 8.88 2.61 -8.13
CA ILE A 178 9.19 3.86 -8.84
C ILE A 178 10.13 4.73 -8.00
N TYR A 179 9.80 4.91 -6.71
CA TYR A 179 10.61 5.72 -5.80
C TYR A 179 11.95 5.07 -5.43
N TRP A 180 12.00 3.73 -5.39
CA TRP A 180 13.28 3.02 -5.27
C TRP A 180 14.22 3.33 -6.44
N ASN A 181 13.71 3.28 -7.67
CA ASN A 181 14.51 3.55 -8.85
C ASN A 181 15.06 4.99 -8.85
N TYR A 182 14.26 5.97 -8.42
CA TYR A 182 14.75 7.34 -8.24
C TYR A 182 15.81 7.45 -7.15
N ALA A 183 15.60 6.81 -6.00
CA ALA A 183 16.60 6.80 -4.92
C ALA A 183 17.94 6.23 -5.42
N LYS A 184 17.92 5.12 -6.15
CA LYS A 184 19.10 4.51 -6.75
C LYS A 184 19.80 5.44 -7.74
N GLN A 185 19.06 6.09 -8.64
CA GLN A 185 19.63 7.05 -9.59
C GLN A 185 20.33 8.22 -8.89
N TYR A 186 19.74 8.78 -7.84
CA TYR A 186 20.36 9.87 -7.08
C TYR A 186 21.56 9.39 -6.25
N ALA A 187 21.53 8.17 -5.72
CA ALA A 187 22.66 7.57 -5.02
C ALA A 187 23.88 7.41 -5.95
N GLU A 188 23.66 6.91 -7.18
CA GLU A 188 24.69 6.76 -8.20
C GLU A 188 25.30 8.12 -8.61
N GLN A 189 24.45 9.15 -8.79
CA GLN A 189 24.92 10.51 -9.08
C GLN A 189 25.71 11.10 -7.91
N ALA A 190 25.24 10.92 -6.67
CA ALA A 190 25.95 11.38 -5.49
C ALA A 190 27.28 10.64 -5.29
N ASN A 191 27.41 9.42 -5.79
CA ASN A 191 28.64 8.62 -5.72
C ASN A 191 29.76 9.10 -6.64
N GLN A 192 29.47 9.96 -7.61
CA GLN A 192 30.49 10.56 -8.49
C GLN A 192 31.44 11.49 -7.72
N TYR A 193 31.02 12.00 -6.57
CA TYR A 193 31.82 12.84 -5.70
C TYR A 193 32.67 11.99 -4.74
N GLN A 194 33.99 12.19 -4.76
CA GLN A 194 34.97 11.41 -3.99
C GLN A 194 35.09 11.80 -2.51
N PHE A 195 34.40 12.85 -2.08
CA PHE A 195 34.38 13.29 -0.68
C PHE A 195 33.05 12.94 -0.01
N GLU A 196 33.02 12.90 1.31
CA GLU A 196 31.81 12.68 2.11
C GLU A 196 31.35 13.98 2.79
N LEU A 197 30.04 14.08 3.01
CA LEU A 197 29.43 15.14 3.80
C LEU A 197 29.19 14.66 5.23
N ASP A 198 29.09 15.61 6.17
CA ASP A 198 28.76 15.34 7.57
C ASP A 198 27.26 15.02 7.74
N LEU A 199 26.83 13.94 7.10
CA LEU A 199 25.50 13.34 7.12
C LEU A 199 25.64 11.82 7.19
N PRO A 200 26.18 11.28 8.30
CA PRO A 200 26.68 9.91 8.36
C PRO A 200 25.61 8.86 8.00
N THR A 201 24.38 9.02 8.50
CA THR A 201 23.28 8.09 8.19
C THR A 201 22.93 8.08 6.70
N ILE A 202 22.84 9.25 6.07
CA ILE A 202 22.45 9.36 4.66
C ILE A 202 23.59 8.89 3.74
N GLU A 203 24.84 9.22 4.08
CA GLU A 203 26.02 8.71 3.36
C GLU A 203 26.14 7.19 3.46
N THR A 204 25.80 6.61 4.63
CA THR A 204 25.74 5.15 4.82
C THR A 204 24.68 4.55 3.91
N HIS A 205 23.45 5.10 3.88
CA HIS A 205 22.42 4.61 2.97
C HIS A 205 22.85 4.69 1.49
N ARG A 206 23.49 5.80 1.07
CA ARG A 206 24.06 5.91 -0.29
C ARG A 206 25.06 4.78 -0.56
N PHE A 207 25.98 4.55 0.37
CA PHE A 207 27.00 3.51 0.24
C PHE A 207 26.37 2.12 0.14
N GLU A 208 25.39 1.79 0.97
CA GLU A 208 24.66 0.51 0.95
C GLU A 208 23.87 0.31 -0.36
N ILE A 209 23.27 1.37 -0.91
CA ILE A 209 22.56 1.32 -2.19
C ILE A 209 23.53 1.03 -3.34
N VAL A 210 24.68 1.70 -3.36
CA VAL A 210 25.66 1.62 -4.45
C VAL A 210 26.45 0.30 -4.40
N SER A 211 26.81 -0.16 -3.21
CA SER A 211 27.45 -1.48 -3.01
C SER A 211 26.52 -2.64 -3.34
N GLY A 212 25.20 -2.43 -3.23
CA GLY A 212 24.19 -3.48 -3.42
C GLY A 212 23.84 -4.22 -2.14
N ASP A 213 24.40 -3.84 -0.99
CA ASP A 213 24.06 -4.38 0.32
C ASP A 213 22.57 -4.13 0.64
N LEU A 214 22.06 -2.97 0.21
CA LEU A 214 20.66 -2.59 0.31
C LEU A 214 20.02 -2.63 -1.07
N ASP A 215 19.36 -3.75 -1.36
CA ASP A 215 18.57 -3.93 -2.59
C ASP A 215 17.07 -4.13 -2.29
N PHE A 216 16.33 -3.02 -2.33
CA PHE A 216 14.87 -3.06 -2.17
C PHE A 216 14.14 -3.59 -3.40
N LYS A 217 14.76 -3.62 -4.60
CA LYS A 217 14.12 -4.16 -5.80
C LYS A 217 13.79 -5.63 -5.60
N ARG A 218 14.76 -6.41 -5.11
CA ARG A 218 14.56 -7.82 -4.77
C ARG A 218 13.45 -8.04 -3.75
N ILE A 219 13.32 -7.16 -2.76
CA ILE A 219 12.28 -7.26 -1.73
C ILE A 219 10.91 -6.96 -2.33
N ILE A 220 10.79 -5.89 -3.13
CA ILE A 220 9.55 -5.49 -3.81
C ILE A 220 9.09 -6.58 -4.78
N ASP A 221 10.00 -7.11 -5.61
CA ASP A 221 9.68 -8.16 -6.58
C ASP A 221 9.16 -9.42 -5.89
N ARG A 222 9.78 -9.81 -4.77
CA ARG A 222 9.29 -10.93 -3.97
C ARG A 222 7.87 -10.68 -3.43
N HIS A 223 7.58 -9.47 -2.98
CA HIS A 223 6.24 -9.11 -2.52
C HIS A 223 5.21 -9.11 -3.66
N LEU A 224 5.57 -8.59 -4.83
CA LEU A 224 4.72 -8.60 -6.01
C LEU A 224 4.40 -10.02 -6.47
N ASN A 225 5.42 -10.88 -6.61
CA ASN A 225 5.23 -12.28 -7.01
C ASN A 225 4.31 -13.03 -6.04
N ARG A 226 4.44 -12.79 -4.73
CA ARG A 226 3.56 -13.37 -3.71
C ARG A 226 2.13 -12.88 -3.84
N ILE A 227 1.92 -11.60 -4.11
CA ILE A 227 0.59 -11.05 -4.33
C ILE A 227 -0.05 -11.62 -5.59
N GLU A 228 0.71 -11.77 -6.67
CA GLU A 228 0.19 -12.34 -7.92
C GLU A 228 -0.30 -13.78 -7.69
N ALA A 229 0.47 -14.62 -6.99
CA ALA A 229 0.02 -15.97 -6.61
C ALA A 229 -1.25 -15.97 -5.73
N LYS A 230 -1.34 -15.03 -4.78
CA LYS A 230 -2.55 -14.87 -3.93
C LYS A 230 -3.75 -14.42 -4.75
N LEU A 231 -3.56 -13.50 -5.71
CA LEU A 231 -4.60 -13.04 -6.61
C LEU A 231 -5.11 -14.19 -7.48
N ASP A 232 -4.20 -14.96 -8.09
CA ASP A 232 -4.55 -16.10 -8.93
C ASP A 232 -5.39 -17.13 -8.15
N THR A 233 -4.94 -17.53 -6.96
CA THR A 233 -5.70 -18.47 -6.10
C THR A 233 -7.06 -17.93 -5.66
N THR A 234 -7.16 -16.64 -5.31
CA THR A 234 -8.47 -16.04 -5.02
C THR A 234 -9.37 -15.96 -6.25
N ALA A 235 -8.81 -15.68 -7.42
CA ALA A 235 -9.55 -15.55 -8.66
C ALA A 235 -10.08 -16.90 -9.14
N GLU A 236 -9.25 -17.95 -9.13
CA GLU A 236 -9.65 -19.33 -9.42
C GLU A 236 -10.82 -19.75 -8.52
N PHE A 237 -10.70 -19.52 -7.21
CA PHE A 237 -11.77 -19.84 -6.27
C PHE A 237 -13.07 -19.07 -6.58
N LEU A 238 -12.97 -17.79 -6.93
CA LEU A 238 -14.14 -16.96 -7.26
C LEU A 238 -14.80 -17.36 -8.58
N ASP A 239 -14.01 -17.78 -9.56
CA ASP A 239 -14.50 -18.24 -10.86
C ASP A 239 -15.23 -19.59 -10.73
N GLU A 240 -14.77 -20.48 -9.83
CA GLU A 240 -15.45 -21.73 -9.49
C GLU A 240 -16.79 -21.51 -8.76
N GLN A 241 -16.85 -20.56 -7.81
CA GLN A 241 -18.04 -20.32 -6.98
C GLN A 241 -19.02 -19.29 -7.58
N GLY A 242 -18.61 -18.58 -8.64
CA GLY A 242 -19.36 -17.49 -9.27
C GLY A 242 -19.21 -16.15 -8.55
N ARG A 243 -18.96 -15.09 -9.33
CA ARG A 243 -18.82 -13.69 -8.87
C ARG A 243 -20.15 -12.91 -9.03
N PRO A 244 -20.63 -12.15 -8.02
CA PRO A 244 -20.26 -12.14 -6.60
C PRO A 244 -20.86 -13.34 -5.85
N ARG A 245 -20.23 -13.75 -4.74
CA ARG A 245 -20.54 -15.02 -4.10
C ARG A 245 -21.95 -15.06 -3.45
N PRO A 246 -22.68 -16.19 -3.53
CA PRO A 246 -23.93 -16.37 -2.77
C PRO A 246 -23.74 -16.30 -1.25
N ILE A 247 -22.52 -16.54 -0.74
CA ILE A 247 -22.21 -16.48 0.70
C ILE A 247 -22.37 -15.07 1.26
N LYS A 248 -21.97 -13.99 0.57
CA LYS A 248 -22.19 -12.62 1.10
C LYS A 248 -23.67 -12.28 1.20
N LYS A 249 -24.45 -12.71 0.21
CA LYS A 249 -25.92 -12.61 0.25
C LYS A 249 -26.49 -13.45 1.38
N LYS A 250 -26.05 -14.70 1.52
CA LYS A 250 -26.47 -15.60 2.60
C LYS A 250 -26.04 -15.12 3.98
N MET A 251 -24.86 -14.52 4.15
CA MET A 251 -24.41 -13.91 5.40
C MET A 251 -25.21 -12.66 5.70
N LEU A 252 -25.59 -11.87 4.69
CA LEU A 252 -26.51 -10.76 4.86
C LEU A 252 -27.91 -11.25 5.29
N ASP A 253 -28.38 -12.34 4.67
CA ASP A 253 -29.63 -13.01 5.02
C ASP A 253 -29.54 -13.63 6.44
N ASP A 254 -28.43 -14.27 6.78
CA ASP A 254 -28.17 -14.88 8.09
C ASP A 254 -28.10 -13.77 9.15
N VAL A 255 -27.32 -12.71 8.95
CA VAL A 255 -27.28 -11.53 9.83
C VAL A 255 -28.66 -10.91 10.00
N SER A 256 -29.43 -10.79 8.92
CA SER A 256 -30.82 -10.33 9.01
C SER A 256 -31.70 -11.30 9.82
N SER A 257 -31.43 -12.61 9.74
CA SER A 257 -32.09 -13.63 10.54
C SER A 257 -31.61 -13.69 12.00
N LEU A 258 -30.37 -13.28 12.30
CA LEU A 258 -29.86 -13.14 13.67
C LEU A 258 -30.61 -12.02 14.42
N TYR A 259 -31.07 -11.00 13.71
CA TYR A 259 -31.93 -9.97 14.28
C TYR A 259 -33.42 -10.36 14.29
N ASN A 260 -33.80 -11.49 13.70
CA ASN A 260 -35.12 -12.09 13.89
C ASN A 260 -35.10 -12.91 15.19
N GLU A 261 -36.19 -12.84 15.96
CA GLU A 261 -36.31 -13.31 17.36
C GLU A 261 -36.09 -14.83 17.60
N SER A 262 -35.76 -15.61 16.56
CA SER A 262 -35.52 -17.05 16.65
C SER A 262 -34.04 -17.38 16.52
N PHE A 263 -33.28 -17.20 17.60
CA PHE A 263 -31.92 -17.74 17.73
C PHE A 263 -31.99 -19.12 18.44
N PRO A 264 -31.81 -20.26 17.75
CA PRO A 264 -31.55 -21.51 18.44
C PRO A 264 -30.05 -21.76 18.50
N THR A 265 -29.44 -21.55 19.67
CA THR A 265 -28.54 -22.47 20.39
C THR A 265 -27.75 -21.68 21.45
N ASP A 266 -27.53 -22.33 22.58
CA ASP A 266 -26.83 -21.80 23.75
C ASP A 266 -25.46 -21.20 23.35
N PRO A 267 -25.19 -19.90 23.64
CA PRO A 267 -23.94 -19.22 23.27
C PRO A 267 -22.68 -19.83 23.89
N LEU A 268 -22.83 -20.74 24.86
CA LEU A 268 -21.74 -21.45 25.52
C LEU A 268 -21.39 -22.82 24.88
N SER A 269 -22.17 -23.27 23.90
CA SER A 269 -21.89 -24.56 23.23
C SER A 269 -20.68 -24.48 22.30
N LYS A 270 -19.92 -25.58 22.17
CA LYS A 270 -18.76 -25.62 21.27
C LYS A 270 -19.20 -25.40 19.82
N PRO A 271 -18.58 -24.47 19.07
CA PRO A 271 -18.94 -24.26 17.67
C PRO A 271 -18.65 -25.52 16.86
N LYS A 272 -19.60 -25.93 16.02
CA LYS A 272 -19.39 -27.00 15.03
C LYS A 272 -18.64 -26.42 13.83
N LEU A 273 -17.37 -26.80 13.66
CA LEU A 273 -16.57 -26.42 12.49
C LEU A 273 -17.12 -27.10 11.22
N ASN A 274 -17.08 -26.40 10.09
CA ASN A 274 -17.47 -26.97 8.80
C ASN A 274 -16.54 -28.15 8.46
N PRO A 275 -17.04 -29.33 8.04
CA PRO A 275 -16.22 -30.51 7.78
C PRO A 275 -15.09 -30.29 6.76
N HIS A 276 -15.27 -29.40 5.78
CA HIS A 276 -14.21 -29.03 4.83
C HIS A 276 -13.00 -28.35 5.50
N TRP A 277 -13.18 -27.77 6.69
CA TRP A 277 -12.12 -27.08 7.42
C TRP A 277 -11.17 -28.00 8.19
N LEU A 278 -11.57 -29.25 8.45
CA LEU A 278 -10.76 -30.20 9.23
C LEU A 278 -9.57 -30.76 8.44
N ASN A 279 -9.64 -30.77 7.11
CA ASN A 279 -8.66 -31.44 6.25
C ASN A 279 -7.51 -30.53 5.76
N ASN A 280 -7.64 -29.20 5.83
CA ASN A 280 -6.75 -28.26 5.16
C ASN A 280 -5.99 -27.30 6.10
N ASN A 281 -5.69 -27.66 7.35
CA ASN A 281 -5.02 -26.77 8.34
C ASN A 281 -3.61 -26.25 7.97
N LYS A 282 -3.09 -26.52 6.77
CA LYS A 282 -1.84 -25.95 6.25
C LYS A 282 -2.13 -24.66 5.48
N PRO A 283 -1.30 -23.62 5.60
CA PRO A 283 -1.46 -22.43 4.77
C PRO A 283 -1.28 -22.81 3.30
N LEU A 284 -2.10 -22.22 2.41
CA LEU A 284 -1.98 -22.41 0.96
C LEU A 284 -0.62 -21.92 0.45
N PHE A 285 -0.08 -20.91 1.13
CA PHE A 285 1.28 -20.41 0.94
C PHE A 285 2.04 -20.48 2.27
N ASN A 286 3.07 -21.33 2.34
CA ASN A 286 3.88 -21.49 3.55
C ASN A 286 5.17 -20.66 3.48
N ASP A 287 5.12 -19.42 3.98
CA ASP A 287 6.26 -18.49 4.01
C ASP A 287 7.46 -18.92 4.88
N SER A 288 7.30 -19.93 5.75
CA SER A 288 8.32 -20.26 6.75
C SER A 288 9.58 -20.92 6.18
N LYS A 289 9.50 -21.56 5.01
CA LYS A 289 10.66 -22.22 4.39
C LYS A 289 11.61 -21.25 3.69
N ASP A 290 11.09 -20.15 3.14
CA ASP A 290 11.87 -19.21 2.33
C ASP A 290 12.47 -18.04 3.14
N LEU A 291 12.00 -17.80 4.36
CA LEU A 291 12.58 -16.77 5.24
C LEU A 291 13.92 -17.19 5.85
N PHE A 292 14.19 -18.49 5.93
CA PHE A 292 15.39 -19.08 6.53
C PHE A 292 16.08 -20.07 5.58
N ALA A 293 15.78 -20.03 4.29
CA ALA A 293 16.58 -20.74 3.32
C ALA A 293 18.04 -20.27 3.49
N PRO A 294 19.00 -21.17 3.77
CA PRO A 294 20.40 -20.79 3.80
C PRO A 294 20.71 -20.05 2.49
N LEU A 295 21.45 -18.95 2.57
CA LEU A 295 22.07 -18.38 1.36
C LEU A 295 22.77 -19.55 0.66
N ASP A 296 22.60 -19.68 -0.66
CA ASP A 296 23.20 -20.77 -1.44
C ASP A 296 24.75 -20.79 -1.34
N GLU A 297 25.34 -19.77 -0.72
CA GLU A 297 26.75 -19.65 -0.40
C GLU A 297 26.99 -19.82 1.13
N PRO A 298 27.85 -20.76 1.56
CA PRO A 298 28.25 -20.85 2.96
C PRO A 298 28.96 -19.56 3.40
N LEU A 299 28.57 -19.03 4.56
CA LEU A 299 29.23 -17.88 5.17
C LEU A 299 30.75 -18.17 5.32
N PRO A 300 31.64 -17.21 4.99
CA PRO A 300 33.08 -17.41 5.13
C PRO A 300 33.43 -17.73 6.58
N GLU A 301 34.29 -18.73 6.78
CA GLU A 301 34.71 -19.17 8.11
C GLU A 301 35.31 -17.99 8.90
N PHE A 302 34.75 -17.77 10.10
CA PHE A 302 35.29 -16.82 11.06
C PHE A 302 36.71 -17.27 11.44
N LYS A 303 37.72 -16.56 10.94
CA LYS A 303 39.10 -16.72 11.40
C LYS A 303 39.22 -16.06 12.77
N ASN A 304 39.38 -16.88 13.81
CA ASN A 304 39.88 -16.44 15.12
C ASN A 304 41.34 -15.98 15.01
#